data_AF-A0A150VIZ5-F1
#
_entry.id   AF-A0A150VIZ5-F1
#
_cell.length_a   1.000
_cell.length_b   1.000
_cell.length_c   1.000
_cell.angle_alpha   90.00
_cell.angle_beta   90.00
_cell.angle_gamma   90.00
#
_symmetry.space_group_name_H-M   'P 1'
#
loop_
_entity.id
_entity.type
_entity.pdbx_description
1 polymer ?
#
loop_
_entity_poly.entity_id
_entity_poly.type
_entity_poly.pdbx_seq_one_letter_code
_entity_poly.pdbx_strand_id
1 'polypeptide(L)'
;MKYKQNKSHDLSTSHTRARKQRSPKELPHNATTPAGEMTATTPTYDPPTPSDLLRLPAELRNKIYDFTLPDSIEVFAETGHLPSLLRTSRQIHREYSSIFYSTDRIKFDAYYHETDSWCEIAGWEAKQAILECKNTVLVSLLEFWSLASARRYCQRSGLNRESLQRGIVTVATSTGFRRWQWNVHV
;
A
#
# COMPACT_ATOMS: atom_id res chain seq x y z
N MET A 1 24.19 -12.27 -44.22
CA MET A 1 24.38 -11.95 -42.78
C MET A 1 24.32 -13.25 -41.99
N LYS A 2 25.42 -13.64 -41.32
CA LYS A 2 25.53 -14.91 -40.59
C LYS A 2 25.20 -14.68 -39.10
N TYR A 3 24.14 -15.31 -38.59
CA TYR A 3 23.76 -15.28 -37.18
C TYR A 3 24.66 -16.23 -36.37
N LYS A 4 25.42 -15.68 -35.41
CA LYS A 4 26.19 -16.45 -34.43
C LYS A 4 25.23 -16.91 -33.31
N GLN A 5 25.11 -18.21 -33.14
CA GLN A 5 24.53 -18.83 -31.95
C GLN A 5 25.50 -18.65 -30.77
N ASN A 6 25.03 -18.08 -29.66
CA ASN A 6 25.79 -18.01 -28.42
C ASN A 6 25.22 -18.97 -27.38
N LYS A 7 26.17 -19.66 -26.77
CA LYS A 7 26.11 -20.88 -25.98
C LYS A 7 25.68 -20.59 -24.54
N SER A 8 24.67 -21.31 -24.08
CA SER A 8 24.17 -21.30 -22.70
C SER A 8 25.23 -21.86 -21.75
N HIS A 9 25.56 -21.13 -20.68
CA HIS A 9 26.32 -21.64 -19.55
C HIS A 9 25.40 -21.70 -18.33
N ASP A 10 25.01 -22.92 -17.98
CA ASP A 10 24.45 -23.29 -16.68
C ASP A 10 25.53 -23.15 -15.60
N LEU A 11 25.24 -22.34 -14.58
CA LEU A 11 25.94 -22.39 -13.30
C LEU A 11 24.89 -22.41 -12.19
N SER A 12 24.43 -23.62 -11.92
CA SER A 12 23.70 -23.99 -10.71
C SER A 12 24.69 -24.05 -9.54
N THR A 13 24.58 -23.12 -8.59
CA THR A 13 25.32 -23.20 -7.31
C THR A 13 24.31 -23.17 -6.17
N SER A 14 23.90 -24.36 -5.78
CA SER A 14 23.02 -24.61 -4.63
C SER A 14 23.78 -24.40 -3.32
N HIS A 15 23.65 -23.22 -2.71
CA HIS A 15 24.09 -23.00 -1.33
C HIS A 15 22.95 -23.25 -0.34
N THR A 16 22.85 -24.51 0.08
CA THR A 16 22.04 -24.95 1.22
C THR A 16 22.64 -24.39 2.52
N ARG A 17 22.10 -23.27 3.02
CA ARG A 17 22.46 -22.76 4.36
C ARG A 17 21.69 -23.52 5.44
N ALA A 18 22.44 -24.24 6.28
CA ALA A 18 21.96 -24.95 7.44
C ALA A 18 21.22 -24.00 8.42
N ARG A 19 19.93 -24.27 8.64
CA ARG A 19 19.06 -23.58 9.60
C ARG A 19 19.42 -24.05 11.02
N LYS A 20 20.23 -23.27 11.73
CA LYS A 20 20.55 -23.46 13.15
C LYS A 20 19.26 -23.31 13.98
N GLN A 21 18.68 -24.42 14.41
CA GLN A 21 17.58 -24.47 15.37
C GLN A 21 18.02 -23.76 16.66
N ARG A 22 17.29 -22.70 17.05
CA ARG A 22 17.44 -22.08 18.36
C ARG A 22 16.51 -22.83 19.32
N SER A 23 17.10 -23.38 20.38
CA SER A 23 16.39 -24.07 21.46
C SER A 23 15.38 -23.14 22.15
N PRO A 24 14.24 -23.67 22.63
CA PRO A 24 13.30 -22.94 23.48
C PRO A 24 14.00 -22.53 24.78
N LYS A 25 14.04 -21.22 25.05
CA LYS A 25 14.52 -20.71 26.33
C LYS A 25 13.33 -20.74 27.30
N GLU A 26 13.34 -21.72 28.21
CA GLU A 26 12.35 -21.85 29.27
C GLU A 26 12.29 -20.54 30.07
N LEU A 27 11.08 -19.98 30.17
CA LEU A 27 10.80 -18.83 31.00
C LEU A 27 10.66 -19.32 32.45
N PRO A 28 11.35 -18.71 33.42
CA PRO A 28 11.17 -19.04 34.83
C PRO A 28 9.76 -18.64 35.28
N HIS A 29 8.96 -19.63 35.64
CA HIS A 29 7.80 -19.47 36.51
C HIS A 29 8.30 -19.14 37.92
N ASN A 30 8.11 -17.91 38.39
CA ASN A 30 7.90 -17.58 39.80
C ASN A 30 7.82 -16.06 40.00
N ALA A 31 6.62 -15.56 40.29
CA ALA A 31 6.42 -14.41 41.16
C ALA A 31 4.92 -14.33 41.54
N THR A 32 4.58 -14.98 42.64
CA THR A 32 3.31 -14.76 43.36
C THR A 32 3.22 -13.29 43.73
N THR A 33 2.39 -12.56 42.99
CA THR A 33 2.14 -11.14 43.23
C THR A 33 1.19 -11.00 44.42
N PRO A 34 1.53 -10.21 45.45
CA PRO A 34 0.67 -10.01 46.61
C PRO A 34 -0.63 -9.32 46.19
N ALA A 35 -1.75 -9.88 46.67
CA ALA A 35 -3.09 -9.35 46.48
C ALA A 35 -3.24 -8.02 47.24
N GLY A 36 -2.81 -6.93 46.61
CA GLY A 36 -3.19 -5.58 47.00
C GLY A 36 -4.63 -5.36 46.58
N GLU A 37 -5.49 -5.10 47.56
CA GLU A 37 -6.91 -4.78 47.40
C GLU A 37 -7.04 -3.44 46.64
N MET A 38 -7.06 -3.54 45.31
CA MET A 38 -7.27 -2.41 44.41
C MET A 38 -8.76 -2.09 44.41
N THR A 39 -9.14 -1.05 45.14
CA THR A 39 -10.45 -0.41 45.02
C THR A 39 -10.61 0.10 43.58
N ALA A 40 -11.28 -0.70 42.76
CA ALA A 40 -11.56 -0.41 41.37
C ALA A 40 -12.45 0.83 41.28
N THR A 41 -11.82 1.99 41.11
CA THR A 41 -12.50 3.24 40.78
C THR A 41 -12.98 3.06 39.34
N THR A 42 -14.27 2.77 39.17
CA THR A 42 -14.88 2.63 37.85
C THR A 42 -14.66 3.93 37.09
N PRO A 43 -13.88 3.95 36.00
CA PRO A 43 -13.66 5.17 35.23
C PRO A 43 -15.02 5.65 34.73
N THR A 44 -15.40 6.85 35.15
CA THR A 44 -16.58 7.53 34.62
C THR A 44 -16.24 7.93 33.19
N TYR A 45 -16.80 7.20 32.22
CA TYR A 45 -16.63 7.51 30.80
C TYR A 45 -17.67 8.57 30.42
N ASP A 46 -17.21 9.80 30.22
CA ASP A 46 -18.02 10.79 29.53
C ASP A 46 -18.32 10.29 28.11
N PRO A 47 -19.56 10.48 27.61
CA PRO A 47 -19.91 10.08 26.26
C PRO A 47 -19.00 10.80 25.25
N PRO A 48 -18.48 10.11 24.23
CA PRO A 48 -17.59 10.73 23.25
C PRO A 48 -18.31 11.88 22.56
N THR A 49 -17.77 13.09 22.71
CA THR A 49 -18.29 14.28 22.03
C THR A 49 -18.07 14.12 20.52
N PRO A 50 -19.11 14.36 19.70
CA PRO A 50 -18.98 14.26 18.26
C PRO A 50 -17.99 15.31 17.75
N SER A 51 -17.11 14.92 16.83
CA SER A 51 -16.14 15.82 16.20
C SER A 51 -16.85 17.01 15.54
N ASP A 52 -16.36 18.22 15.77
CA ASP A 52 -16.92 19.44 15.16
C ASP A 52 -16.91 19.41 13.63
N LEU A 53 -15.96 18.70 13.02
CA LEU A 53 -15.92 18.48 11.58
C LEU A 53 -17.18 17.76 11.07
N LEU A 54 -17.66 16.76 11.83
CA LEU A 54 -18.84 15.97 11.46
C LEU A 54 -20.16 16.72 11.69
N ARG A 55 -20.13 17.86 12.38
CA ARG A 55 -21.30 18.74 12.57
C ARG A 55 -21.54 19.66 11.39
N LEU A 56 -20.54 19.84 10.51
CA LEU A 56 -20.69 20.62 9.28
C LEU A 56 -21.59 19.89 8.27
N PRO A 57 -22.30 20.59 7.37
CA PRO A 57 -22.91 19.98 6.18
C PRO A 57 -21.88 19.26 5.30
N ALA A 58 -22.33 18.26 4.54
CA ALA A 58 -21.46 17.44 3.70
C ALA A 58 -20.73 18.28 2.62
N GLU A 59 -21.40 19.30 2.10
CA GLU A 59 -20.87 20.21 1.09
C GLU A 59 -19.64 20.96 1.61
N LEU A 60 -19.68 21.42 2.87
CA LEU A 60 -18.56 22.11 3.51
C LEU A 60 -17.41 21.14 3.81
N ARG A 61 -17.72 19.90 4.23
CA ARG A 61 -16.69 18.86 4.43
C ARG A 61 -15.97 18.53 3.11
N ASN A 62 -16.71 18.37 2.01
CA ASN A 62 -16.13 18.14 0.69
C ASN A 62 -15.20 19.29 0.26
N LYS A 63 -15.53 20.55 0.56
CA LYS A 63 -14.62 21.68 0.29
C LYS A 63 -13.33 21.62 1.11
N ILE A 64 -13.39 21.16 2.35
CA ILE A 64 -12.19 20.93 3.18
C ILE A 64 -11.35 19.78 2.59
N TYR A 65 -12.01 18.71 2.15
CA TYR A 65 -11.35 17.58 1.48
C TYR A 65 -10.64 18.00 0.19
N ASP A 66 -11.29 18.78 -0.67
CA ASP A 66 -10.70 19.34 -1.88
C ASP A 66 -9.45 20.19 -1.55
N PHE A 67 -9.53 21.01 -0.51
CA PHE A 67 -8.42 21.86 -0.07
C PHE A 67 -7.22 21.06 0.43
N THR A 68 -7.44 19.92 1.09
CA THR A 68 -6.39 19.07 1.67
C THR A 68 -5.87 17.99 0.71
N LEU A 69 -6.53 17.81 -0.43
CA LEU A 69 -6.18 16.79 -1.42
C LEU A 69 -4.75 16.93 -1.97
N PRO A 70 -4.25 18.13 -2.35
CA PRO A 70 -2.89 18.27 -2.88
C PRO A 70 -1.82 17.74 -1.93
N ASP A 71 -1.89 18.13 -0.65
CA ASP A 71 -0.94 17.69 0.39
C ASP A 71 -1.04 16.18 0.62
N SER A 72 -2.25 15.64 0.63
CA SER A 72 -2.49 14.20 0.78
C SER A 72 -1.88 13.39 -0.37
N ILE A 73 -1.91 13.93 -1.60
CA ILE A 73 -1.28 13.32 -2.77
C ILE A 73 0.24 13.37 -2.66
N GLU A 74 0.83 14.49 -2.23
CA GLU A 74 2.28 14.61 -2.03
C GLU A 74 2.77 13.62 -0.96
N VAL A 75 2.09 13.56 0.20
CA VAL A 75 2.43 12.61 1.27
C VAL A 75 2.31 11.16 0.79
N PHE A 76 1.27 10.82 0.03
CA PHE A 76 1.13 9.48 -0.55
C PHE A 76 2.24 9.19 -1.57
N ALA A 77 2.62 10.17 -2.40
CA ALA A 77 3.67 10.02 -3.39
C ALA A 77 5.04 9.74 -2.75
N GLU A 78 5.32 10.36 -1.60
CA GLU A 78 6.58 10.22 -0.87
C GLU A 78 6.64 8.94 -0.02
N THR A 79 5.54 8.60 0.65
CA THR A 79 5.54 7.54 1.67
C THR A 79 4.91 6.23 1.20
N GLY A 80 4.06 6.28 0.17
CA GLY A 80 3.19 5.16 -0.21
C GLY A 80 2.10 4.88 0.82
N HIS A 81 1.97 5.68 1.87
CA HIS A 81 0.93 5.50 2.90
C HIS A 81 -0.34 6.22 2.52
N LEU A 82 -1.48 5.54 2.69
CA LEU A 82 -2.79 6.15 2.51
C LEU A 82 -2.97 7.36 3.45
N PRO A 83 -3.58 8.45 2.96
CA PRO A 83 -3.85 9.63 3.77
C PRO A 83 -4.58 9.31 5.07
N SER A 84 -4.26 10.06 6.13
CA SER A 84 -4.87 9.88 7.45
C SER A 84 -6.39 10.00 7.41
N LEU A 85 -6.95 10.86 6.55
CA LEU A 85 -8.40 11.03 6.36
C LEU A 85 -9.12 9.73 5.94
N LEU A 86 -8.46 8.85 5.18
CA LEU A 86 -9.03 7.53 4.85
C LEU A 86 -9.08 6.57 6.05
N ARG A 87 -8.45 6.92 7.18
CA ARG A 87 -8.30 6.05 8.35
C ARG A 87 -9.01 6.56 9.60
N THR A 88 -9.52 7.79 9.62
CA THR A 88 -10.07 8.43 10.83
C THR A 88 -11.43 7.88 11.23
N SER A 89 -12.41 7.88 10.32
CA SER A 89 -13.75 7.38 10.58
C SER A 89 -14.41 6.82 9.32
N ARG A 90 -15.41 5.95 9.48
CA ARG A 90 -16.15 5.36 8.34
C ARG A 90 -16.86 6.42 7.49
N GLN A 91 -17.34 7.50 8.10
CA GLN A 91 -18.02 8.58 7.38
C GLN A 91 -17.02 9.38 6.54
N ILE A 92 -15.92 9.82 7.14
CA ILE A 92 -14.87 10.58 6.43
C ILE A 92 -14.27 9.72 5.33
N HIS A 93 -14.01 8.44 5.59
CA HIS A 93 -13.50 7.49 4.60
C HIS A 93 -14.42 7.39 3.37
N ARG A 94 -15.74 7.22 3.57
CA ARG A 94 -16.71 7.16 2.47
C ARG A 94 -16.77 8.43 1.63
N GLU A 95 -16.75 9.59 2.28
CA GLU A 95 -16.80 10.88 1.58
C GLU A 95 -15.47 11.16 0.84
N TYR A 96 -14.35 10.98 1.52
CA TYR A 96 -13.02 11.33 1.02
C TYR A 96 -12.46 10.36 -0.02
N SER A 97 -12.79 9.06 0.07
CA SER A 97 -12.28 8.04 -0.87
C SER A 97 -12.64 8.38 -2.32
N SER A 98 -13.89 8.74 -2.59
CA SER A 98 -14.33 9.13 -3.93
C SER A 98 -13.52 10.32 -4.49
N ILE A 99 -13.21 11.32 -3.66
CA ILE A 99 -12.41 12.50 -4.04
C ILE A 99 -10.96 12.10 -4.31
N PHE A 100 -10.36 11.35 -3.38
CA PHE A 100 -8.95 10.96 -3.46
C PHE A 100 -8.66 10.04 -4.64
N TYR A 101 -9.46 9.00 -4.86
CA TYR A 101 -9.23 8.02 -5.93
C TYR A 101 -9.68 8.51 -7.32
N SER A 102 -10.59 9.50 -7.39
CA SER A 102 -11.02 10.09 -8.66
C SER A 102 -10.03 11.09 -9.24
N THR A 103 -9.01 11.51 -8.49
CA THR A 103 -7.99 12.43 -9.00
C THR A 103 -7.24 11.84 -10.20
N ASP A 104 -6.96 12.68 -11.18
CA ASP A 104 -6.14 12.38 -12.37
C ASP A 104 -4.64 12.31 -12.04
N ARG A 105 -4.24 12.86 -10.89
CA ARG A 105 -2.87 12.82 -10.37
C ARG A 105 -2.43 11.42 -9.95
N ILE A 106 -3.36 10.49 -9.71
CA ILE A 106 -3.05 9.11 -9.33
C ILE A 106 -3.56 8.16 -10.43
N LYS A 107 -2.61 7.58 -11.17
CA LYS A 107 -2.87 6.62 -12.24
C LYS A 107 -2.46 5.22 -11.80
N PHE A 108 -3.25 4.24 -12.21
CA PHE A 108 -3.00 2.84 -11.92
C PHE A 108 -2.87 2.09 -13.23
N ASP A 109 -1.77 1.37 -13.37
CA ASP A 109 -1.55 0.45 -14.47
C ASP A 109 -1.53 -0.96 -13.87
N ALA A 110 -2.32 -1.89 -14.44
CA ALA A 110 -2.26 -3.32 -14.13
C ALA A 110 -1.48 -4.06 -15.20
N TYR A 111 -0.72 -5.07 -14.79
CA TYR A 111 -0.08 -6.01 -15.71
C TYR A 111 -0.83 -7.35 -15.71
N TYR A 112 -1.20 -7.79 -16.91
CA TYR A 112 -1.88 -9.07 -17.15
C TYR A 112 -0.89 -10.04 -17.78
N HIS A 113 -0.60 -11.15 -17.08
CA HIS A 113 0.37 -12.14 -17.54
C HIS A 113 -0.16 -12.95 -18.72
N GLU A 114 -1.46 -13.19 -18.75
CA GLU A 114 -2.15 -13.99 -19.76
C GLU A 114 -2.00 -13.37 -21.16
N THR A 115 -1.92 -12.04 -21.21
CA THR A 115 -1.83 -11.27 -22.46
C THR A 115 -0.51 -10.54 -22.62
N ASP A 116 0.43 -10.68 -21.67
CA ASP A 116 1.67 -9.90 -21.56
C ASP A 116 1.45 -8.40 -21.87
N SER A 117 0.43 -7.82 -21.22
CA SER A 117 0.00 -6.46 -21.53
C SER A 117 -0.23 -5.61 -20.29
N TRP A 118 -0.10 -4.31 -20.48
CA TRP A 118 -0.41 -3.29 -19.47
C TRP A 118 -1.71 -2.59 -19.83
N CYS A 119 -2.59 -2.44 -18.85
CA CYS A 119 -3.83 -1.69 -18.99
C CYS A 119 -3.95 -0.64 -17.89
N GLU A 120 -4.43 0.56 -18.24
CA GLU A 120 -4.77 1.58 -17.24
C GLU A 120 -6.09 1.21 -16.57
N ILE A 121 -6.12 1.22 -15.24
CA ILE A 121 -7.30 0.94 -14.43
C ILE A 121 -8.12 2.23 -14.31
N ALA A 122 -9.28 2.23 -14.95
CA ALA A 122 -10.27 3.28 -14.84
C ALA A 122 -11.21 3.06 -13.64
N GLY A 123 -11.85 4.14 -13.17
CA GLY A 123 -12.79 4.12 -12.05
C GLY A 123 -12.11 4.22 -10.69
N TRP A 124 -12.73 4.96 -9.77
CA TRP A 124 -12.16 5.21 -8.44
C TRP A 124 -12.36 3.99 -7.52
N GLU A 125 -13.42 3.22 -7.72
CA GLU A 125 -13.74 2.00 -6.97
C GLU A 125 -12.67 0.91 -7.18
N ALA A 126 -12.21 0.74 -8.42
CA ALA A 126 -11.16 -0.23 -8.73
C ALA A 126 -9.81 0.17 -8.11
N LYS A 127 -9.45 1.47 -8.19
CA LYS A 127 -8.25 2.02 -7.54
C LYS A 127 -8.30 1.85 -6.02
N GLN A 128 -9.46 2.11 -5.41
CA GLN A 128 -9.69 1.90 -3.99
C GLN A 128 -9.52 0.44 -3.60
N ALA A 129 -10.15 -0.48 -4.33
CA ALA A 129 -10.08 -1.91 -4.06
C ALA A 129 -8.62 -2.42 -4.07
N ILE A 130 -7.78 -1.87 -4.97
CA ILE A 130 -6.36 -2.21 -5.03
C ILE A 130 -5.61 -1.68 -3.80
N LEU A 131 -5.70 -0.39 -3.46
CA LEU A 131 -4.89 0.16 -2.36
C LEU A 131 -5.38 -0.23 -0.97
N GLU A 132 -6.67 -0.48 -0.79
CA GLU A 132 -7.25 -0.84 0.50
C GLU A 132 -7.37 -2.35 0.72
N CYS A 133 -6.98 -3.16 -0.27
CA CYS A 133 -6.89 -4.60 -0.05
C CYS A 133 -5.86 -4.91 1.05
N LYS A 134 -6.25 -5.76 2.01
CA LYS A 134 -5.43 -6.11 3.18
C LYS A 134 -4.06 -6.70 2.82
N ASN A 135 -3.97 -7.30 1.64
CA ASN A 135 -2.78 -7.97 1.15
C ASN A 135 -1.98 -7.13 0.14
N THR A 136 -2.30 -5.84 0.01
CA THR A 136 -1.58 -4.96 -0.91
C THR A 136 -0.23 -4.58 -0.33
N VAL A 137 0.82 -4.86 -1.10
CA VAL A 137 2.18 -4.43 -0.81
C VAL A 137 2.63 -3.43 -1.85
N LEU A 138 3.02 -2.25 -1.39
CA LEU A 138 3.63 -1.21 -2.21
C LEU A 138 5.16 -1.31 -2.11
N VAL A 139 5.81 -1.43 -3.26
CA VAL A 139 7.27 -1.42 -3.39
C VAL A 139 7.67 -0.15 -4.11
N SER A 140 8.57 0.61 -3.51
CA SER A 140 9.06 1.87 -4.08
C SER A 140 9.77 1.64 -5.42
N LEU A 141 9.43 2.46 -6.41
CA LEU A 141 10.08 2.49 -7.73
C LEU A 141 10.74 3.86 -7.98
N LEU A 142 11.24 4.51 -6.93
CA LEU A 142 11.84 5.85 -7.02
C LEU A 142 13.05 5.92 -7.96
N GLU A 143 13.74 4.80 -8.17
CA GLU A 143 14.87 4.70 -9.09
C GLU A 143 14.46 4.76 -10.57
N PHE A 144 13.16 4.67 -10.88
CA PHE A 144 12.65 4.62 -12.25
C PHE A 144 12.07 5.97 -12.70
N TRP A 145 12.84 6.65 -13.54
CA TRP A 145 12.51 7.98 -14.06
C TRP A 145 11.39 7.91 -15.12
N SER A 146 11.28 6.80 -15.86
CA SER A 146 10.25 6.59 -16.88
C SER A 146 9.29 5.45 -16.52
N LEU A 147 8.04 5.57 -16.96
CA LEU A 147 7.04 4.50 -16.83
C LEU A 147 7.44 3.24 -17.61
N ALA A 148 8.05 3.40 -18.79
CA ALA A 148 8.51 2.27 -19.59
C ALA A 148 9.59 1.43 -18.86
N SER A 149 10.53 2.08 -18.19
CA SER A 149 11.56 1.39 -17.39
C SER A 149 10.95 0.67 -16.19
N ALA A 150 10.03 1.32 -15.48
CA ALA A 150 9.29 0.73 -14.37
C ALA A 150 8.50 -0.52 -14.81
N ARG A 151 7.75 -0.43 -15.92
CA ARG A 151 6.99 -1.56 -16.49
C ARG A 151 7.89 -2.75 -16.81
N ARG A 152 9.01 -2.52 -17.49
CA ARG A 152 10.00 -3.59 -17.80
C ARG A 152 10.56 -4.24 -16.54
N TYR A 153 10.82 -3.46 -15.49
CA TYR A 153 11.27 -3.99 -14.21
C TYR A 153 10.21 -4.89 -13.57
N CYS A 154 8.96 -4.42 -13.46
CA CYS A 154 7.85 -5.16 -12.87
C CYS A 154 7.49 -6.45 -13.64
N GLN A 155 7.66 -6.44 -14.97
CA GLN A 155 7.50 -7.62 -15.82
C GLN A 155 8.53 -8.70 -15.45
N ARG A 156 9.81 -8.32 -15.37
CA ARG A 156 10.90 -9.25 -15.06
C ARG A 156 10.87 -9.80 -13.64
N SER A 157 10.42 -9.00 -12.67
CA SER A 157 10.54 -9.31 -11.25
C SER A 157 9.62 -10.42 -10.73
N GLY A 158 8.63 -10.88 -11.51
CA GLY A 158 7.69 -11.88 -11.00
C GLY A 158 7.37 -13.00 -11.96
N LEU A 159 8.39 -13.57 -12.59
CA LEU A 159 8.33 -14.88 -13.24
C LEU A 159 8.08 -16.04 -12.25
N ASN A 160 7.98 -15.79 -10.94
CA ASN A 160 7.99 -16.84 -9.90
C ASN A 160 6.73 -16.92 -9.02
N ARG A 161 5.65 -16.16 -9.29
CA ARG A 161 4.43 -16.18 -8.45
C ARG A 161 3.17 -16.07 -9.30
N GLU A 162 2.58 -17.22 -9.63
CA GLU A 162 1.40 -17.34 -10.50
C GLU A 162 0.12 -16.75 -9.90
N SER A 163 0.03 -16.52 -8.58
CA SER A 163 -1.17 -15.98 -7.90
C SER A 163 -1.10 -14.50 -7.53
N LEU A 164 -0.18 -13.73 -8.12
CA LEU A 164 0.04 -12.34 -7.74
C LEU A 164 -0.35 -11.38 -8.87
N GLN A 165 -1.48 -10.69 -8.72
CA GLN A 165 -1.79 -9.54 -9.56
C GLN A 165 -0.90 -8.38 -9.16
N ARG A 166 -0.35 -7.67 -10.13
CA ARG A 166 0.56 -6.55 -9.89
C ARG A 166 0.33 -5.42 -10.85
N GLY A 167 0.90 -4.28 -10.49
CA GLY A 167 0.91 -3.15 -11.38
C GLY A 167 1.75 -2.01 -10.84
N ILE A 168 1.55 -0.83 -11.42
CA ILE A 168 2.24 0.40 -11.04
C ILE A 168 1.20 1.45 -10.66
N VAL A 169 1.40 2.11 -9.53
CA VAL A 169 0.77 3.39 -9.22
C VAL A 169 1.74 4.49 -9.64
N THR A 170 1.30 5.39 -10.52
CA THR A 170 2.03 6.61 -10.87
C THR A 170 1.32 7.80 -10.23
N VAL A 171 2.06 8.56 -9.43
CA VAL A 171 1.56 9.74 -8.74
C VAL A 171 2.26 10.98 -9.29
N ALA A 172 1.49 11.94 -9.81
CA ALA A 172 2.00 13.24 -10.25
C ALA A 172 2.19 14.16 -9.05
N THR A 173 3.42 14.65 -8.86
CA THR A 173 3.83 15.58 -7.81
C THR A 173 4.19 16.94 -8.38
N SER A 174 4.31 17.95 -7.52
CA SER A 174 4.86 19.26 -7.90
C SER A 174 6.26 19.20 -8.53
N THR A 175 7.02 18.14 -8.24
CA THR A 175 8.39 17.94 -8.71
C THR A 175 8.53 16.88 -9.82
N GLY A 176 7.43 16.32 -10.32
CA GLY A 176 7.43 15.34 -11.40
C GLY A 176 6.53 14.14 -11.12
N PHE A 177 7.11 12.93 -11.16
CA PHE A 177 6.36 11.69 -10.94
C PHE A 177 7.03 10.81 -9.88
N ARG A 178 6.21 10.15 -9.08
CA ARG A 178 6.59 9.09 -8.15
C ARG A 178 5.87 7.81 -8.54
N ARG A 179 6.53 6.67 -8.34
CA ARG A 179 6.01 5.37 -8.78
C ARG A 179 6.16 4.32 -7.69
N TRP A 180 5.14 3.48 -7.60
CA TRP A 180 5.06 2.37 -6.66
C TRP A 180 4.60 1.13 -7.41
N GLN A 181 5.26 -0.01 -7.23
CA GLN A 181 4.71 -1.29 -7.66
C GLN A 181 3.70 -1.75 -6.61
N TRP A 182 2.46 -1.98 -7.00
CA TRP A 182 1.48 -2.65 -6.15
C TRP A 182 1.44 -4.14 -6.46
N ASN A 183 1.24 -4.95 -5.44
CA ASN A 183 1.08 -6.39 -5.54
C ASN A 183 -0.11 -6.79 -4.69
N VAL A 184 -1.07 -7.50 -5.29
CA VAL A 184 -2.25 -8.05 -4.63
C VAL A 184 -2.19 -9.57 -4.78
N HIS A 185 -2.30 -10.27 -3.67
CA HIS A 185 -2.56 -11.71 -3.68
C HIS A 185 -4.03 -11.93 -3.99
N VAL A 186 -4.29 -12.53 -5.17
CA VAL A 186 -5.63 -12.92 -5.63
C VAL A 186 -5.98 -14.30 -5.09
#